data_AF-A0A2N1Q9R5-F1
#
_entry.id   AF-A0A2N1Q9R5-F1
#
_cell.length_a   1.000
_cell.length_b   1.000
_cell.length_c   1.000
_cell.angle_alpha   90.00
_cell.angle_beta   90.00
_cell.angle_gamma   90.00
#
_symmetry.space_group_name_H-M   'P 1'
#
loop_
_entity.id
_entity.type
_entity.pdbx_description
1 polymer ?
#
loop_
_entity_poly.entity_id
_entity_poly.type
_entity_poly.pdbx_seq_one_letter_code
_entity_poly.pdbx_strand_id
1 'polypeptide(L)'
;MKKLTYKIIYWSSRILSFALLIFMFLFSLDVFEIEATLWNQLLGLLMHNIPLLILLLSIIIGWKLEIIPAVTFMIASITLVVMSLLNDNITSILFIFPLIIPGIVVSILFFCSWFYKKKVIAE
;
A
#
# COMPACT_ATOMS: atom_id res chain seq x y z
N MET A 1 8.60 -23.69 15.86
CA MET A 1 9.18 -22.70 14.93
C MET A 1 8.18 -22.13 13.92
N LYS A 2 7.46 -22.95 13.13
CA LYS A 2 6.51 -22.48 12.10
C LYS A 2 5.44 -21.48 12.59
N LYS A 3 4.88 -21.69 13.79
CA LYS A 3 3.90 -20.77 14.42
C LYS A 3 4.49 -19.38 14.75
N LEU A 4 5.75 -19.32 15.19
CA LEU A 4 6.43 -18.05 15.49
C LEU A 4 6.72 -17.26 14.20
N THR A 5 7.24 -17.95 13.18
CA THR A 5 7.48 -17.36 11.85
C THR A 5 6.20 -16.80 11.24
N TYR A 6 5.10 -17.56 11.31
CA TYR A 6 3.79 -17.08 10.87
C TYR A 6 3.37 -15.81 11.62
N LYS A 7 3.46 -15.81 12.97
CA LYS A 7 3.07 -14.66 13.79
C LYS A 7 3.88 -13.40 13.43
N ILE A 8 5.18 -13.54 13.21
CA ILE A 8 6.04 -12.41 12.80
C ILE A 8 5.58 -11.85 11.45
N ILE A 9 5.48 -12.70 10.41
CA ILE A 9 5.07 -12.27 9.06
C ILE A 9 3.65 -11.66 9.09
N TYR A 10 2.76 -12.27 9.86
CA TYR A 10 1.39 -11.78 10.05
C TYR A 10 1.39 -10.36 10.60
N TRP A 11 2.08 -10.08 11.70
CA TRP A 11 2.08 -8.73 12.27
C TRP A 11 2.89 -7.73 11.44
N SER A 12 4.04 -8.14 10.88
CA SER A 12 4.88 -7.29 10.03
C SER A 12 4.12 -6.77 8.81
N SER A 13 3.36 -7.62 8.10
CA SER A 13 2.56 -7.18 6.94
C SER A 13 1.54 -6.09 7.29
N ARG A 14 0.89 -6.16 8.46
CA ARG A 14 -0.10 -5.16 8.88
C ARG A 14 0.57 -3.87 9.34
N ILE A 15 1.58 -3.96 10.20
CA ILE A 15 2.26 -2.78 10.73
C ILE A 15 2.92 -1.99 9.60
N LEU A 16 3.62 -2.67 8.68
CA LEU A 16 4.29 -2.01 7.55
C LEU A 16 3.29 -1.43 6.53
N SER A 17 2.16 -2.09 6.31
CA SER A 17 1.13 -1.53 5.39
C SER A 17 0.44 -0.30 5.96
N PHE A 18 0.14 -0.25 7.26
CA PHE A 18 -0.35 0.96 7.92
C PHE A 18 0.71 2.07 7.93
N ALA A 19 1.97 1.74 8.20
CA ALA A 19 3.06 2.71 8.14
C ALA A 19 3.22 3.31 6.74
N LEU A 20 3.12 2.48 5.68
CA LEU A 20 3.15 2.93 4.29
C LEU A 20 1.96 3.83 3.95
N LEU A 21 0.75 3.50 4.43
CA LEU A 21 -0.43 4.36 4.25
C LEU A 21 -0.24 5.74 4.86
N ILE A 22 0.29 5.79 6.09
CA ILE A 22 0.56 7.07 6.77
C ILE A 22 1.63 7.85 6.00
N PHE A 23 2.72 7.19 5.59
CA PHE A 23 3.77 7.81 4.79
C PHE A 23 3.22 8.41 3.48
N MET A 24 2.38 7.66 2.77
CA MET A 24 1.74 8.13 1.54
C MET A 24 0.76 9.29 1.81
N PHE A 25 0.00 9.24 2.89
CA PHE A 25 -0.91 10.31 3.29
C PHE A 25 -0.18 11.64 3.51
N LEU A 26 1.06 11.62 4.02
CA LEU A 26 1.86 12.83 4.22
C LEU A 26 2.11 13.60 2.91
N PHE A 27 2.23 12.91 1.77
CA PHE A 27 2.37 13.60 0.48
C PHE A 27 1.12 14.36 0.07
N SER A 28 -0.08 13.88 0.46
CA SER A 28 -1.35 14.54 0.13
C SER A 28 -1.58 15.87 0.87
N LEU A 29 -0.74 16.17 1.87
CA LEU A 29 -0.81 17.43 2.61
C LEU A 29 -0.31 18.62 1.78
N ASP A 30 0.33 18.37 0.63
CA ASP A 30 0.74 19.39 -0.34
C ASP A 30 -0.43 20.24 -0.86
N VAL A 31 -1.66 19.71 -0.82
CA VAL A 31 -2.88 20.44 -1.21
C VAL A 31 -3.12 21.71 -0.39
N PHE A 32 -2.56 21.81 0.81
CA PHE A 32 -2.67 22.99 1.66
C PHE A 32 -1.72 24.12 1.27
N GLU A 33 -0.73 23.87 0.41
CA GLU A 33 0.19 24.90 -0.12
C GLU A 33 -0.44 25.71 -1.25
N ILE A 34 -1.56 25.23 -1.81
CA ILE A 34 -2.27 25.89 -2.91
C ILE A 34 -3.17 26.99 -2.35
N GLU A 35 -3.07 28.20 -2.90
CA GLU A 35 -3.98 29.32 -2.60
C GLU A 35 -5.41 28.98 -3.05
N ALA A 36 -6.20 28.42 -2.14
CA ALA A 36 -7.58 28.05 -2.36
C ALA A 36 -8.40 28.25 -1.08
N THR A 37 -9.72 28.22 -1.21
CA THR A 37 -10.61 28.23 -0.04
C THR A 37 -10.44 26.94 0.76
N LEU A 38 -10.67 27.00 2.08
CA LEU A 38 -10.59 25.83 2.96
C LEU A 38 -11.44 24.65 2.46
N TRP A 39 -12.62 24.92 1.90
CA TRP A 39 -13.49 23.89 1.33
C TRP A 39 -12.87 23.19 0.12
N ASN A 40 -12.22 23.95 -0.77
CA ASN A 40 -11.55 23.38 -1.93
C ASN A 40 -10.33 22.56 -1.52
N GLN A 41 -9.57 23.00 -0.52
CA GLN A 41 -8.44 22.24 0.02
C GLN A 41 -8.89 20.91 0.66
N LEU A 42 -9.98 20.92 1.44
CA LEU A 42 -10.54 19.70 2.04
C LEU A 42 -11.05 18.71 0.98
N LEU A 43 -11.75 19.21 -0.04
CA LEU A 43 -12.19 18.37 -1.17
C LEU A 43 -10.98 17.81 -1.94
N GLY A 44 -9.97 18.64 -2.18
CA GLY A 44 -8.71 18.22 -2.81
C GLY A 44 -8.01 17.13 -2.01
N LEU A 45 -7.90 17.29 -0.69
CA LEU A 45 -7.34 16.28 0.21
C LEU A 45 -8.11 14.95 0.11
N LEU A 46 -9.44 14.99 0.12
CA LEU A 46 -10.26 13.77 -0.02
C LEU A 46 -10.05 13.10 -1.37
N MET A 47 -10.03 13.87 -2.47
CA MET A 47 -9.83 13.35 -3.82
C MET A 47 -8.43 12.74 -3.99
N HIS A 48 -7.39 13.40 -3.48
CA HIS A 48 -6.01 12.92 -3.54
C HIS A 48 -5.82 11.61 -2.74
N ASN A 49 -6.60 11.41 -1.68
CA ASN A 49 -6.55 10.23 -0.82
C ASN A 49 -7.47 9.08 -1.24
N ILE A 50 -8.23 9.19 -2.34
CA ILE A 50 -9.07 8.08 -2.84
C ILE A 50 -8.25 6.77 -3.03
N PRO A 51 -7.06 6.79 -3.67
CA PRO A 51 -6.23 5.58 -3.78
C PRO A 51 -5.84 5.00 -2.42
N LEU A 52 -5.56 5.87 -1.45
CA LEU A 52 -5.19 5.46 -0.09
C LEU A 52 -6.35 4.85 0.68
N LEU A 53 -7.57 5.37 0.50
CA LEU A 53 -8.78 4.77 1.07
C LEU A 53 -9.04 3.35 0.53
N ILE A 54 -8.77 3.11 -0.76
CA ILE A 54 -8.87 1.77 -1.37
C ILE A 54 -7.84 0.82 -0.72
N LEU A 55 -6.59 1.26 -0.58
CA LEU A 55 -5.55 0.48 0.09
C LEU A 55 -5.90 0.20 1.56
N LEU A 56 -6.42 1.19 2.28
CA LEU A 56 -6.87 1.04 3.67
C LEU A 56 -7.97 -0.04 3.78
N LEU A 57 -8.99 0.02 2.92
CA LEU A 57 -10.05 -1.00 2.87
C LEU A 57 -9.47 -2.39 2.60
N SER A 58 -8.48 -2.50 1.70
CA SER A 58 -7.82 -3.78 1.42
C SER A 58 -7.13 -4.37 2.66
N ILE A 59 -6.49 -3.54 3.51
CA ILE A 59 -5.85 -4.00 4.75
C ILE A 59 -6.89 -4.44 5.77
N ILE A 60 -7.99 -3.70 5.90
CA ILE A 60 -9.11 -4.05 6.78
C ILE A 60 -9.66 -5.43 6.40
N ILE A 61 -9.89 -5.67 5.10
CA ILE A 61 -10.32 -6.97 4.59
C ILE A 61 -9.22 -8.04 4.80
N GLY A 62 -7.96 -7.63 4.73
CA GLY A 62 -6.75 -8.43 4.99
C GLY A 62 -6.68 -9.12 6.35
N TRP A 63 -7.48 -8.70 7.32
CA TRP A 63 -7.62 -9.42 8.60
C TRP A 63 -8.31 -10.78 8.43
N LYS A 64 -9.25 -10.89 7.48
CA LYS A 64 -9.92 -12.16 7.15
C LYS A 64 -9.24 -12.84 5.96
N LEU A 65 -8.97 -12.08 4.90
CA LEU A 65 -8.51 -12.56 3.60
C LEU A 65 -7.19 -11.89 3.19
N GLU A 66 -6.08 -12.49 3.58
CA GLU A 66 -4.72 -11.92 3.40
C GLU A 66 -4.29 -11.79 1.94
N ILE A 67 -4.93 -12.55 1.03
CA ILE A 67 -4.67 -12.48 -0.41
C ILE A 67 -5.14 -11.15 -1.03
N ILE A 68 -6.18 -10.54 -0.46
CA ILE A 68 -6.76 -9.29 -1.00
C ILE A 68 -5.74 -8.15 -0.95
N PRO A 69 -5.20 -7.75 0.21
CA PRO A 69 -4.18 -6.70 0.25
C PRO A 69 -2.91 -7.09 -0.53
N ALA A 70 -2.52 -8.38 -0.55
CA ALA A 70 -1.40 -8.84 -1.38
C ALA A 70 -1.58 -8.46 -2.86
N VAL A 71 -2.74 -8.79 -3.43
CA VAL A 71 -3.05 -8.47 -4.83
C VAL A 71 -3.25 -6.96 -5.02
N THR A 72 -3.95 -6.28 -4.12
CA THR A 72 -4.22 -4.84 -4.24
C THR A 72 -2.93 -4.01 -4.22
N PHE A 73 -2.01 -4.27 -3.27
CA PHE A 73 -0.72 -3.58 -3.22
C PHE A 73 0.15 -3.90 -4.45
N MET A 74 0.13 -5.16 -4.93
CA MET A 74 0.85 -5.53 -6.15
C MET A 74 0.34 -4.76 -7.37
N ILE A 75 -0.98 -4.72 -7.57
CA ILE A 75 -1.61 -3.98 -8.67
C ILE A 75 -1.26 -2.50 -8.56
N ALA A 76 -1.39 -1.89 -7.39
CA ALA A 76 -1.05 -0.48 -7.19
C ALA A 76 0.41 -0.17 -7.57
N SER A 77 1.37 -0.99 -7.13
CA SER A 77 2.78 -0.83 -7.49
C SER A 77 3.04 -1.00 -8.99
N ILE A 78 2.40 -1.99 -9.63
CA ILE A 78 2.51 -2.22 -11.08
C ILE A 78 1.90 -1.04 -11.86
N THR A 79 0.74 -0.55 -11.44
CA THR A 79 0.10 0.60 -12.08
C THR A 79 1.03 1.81 -12.08
N LEU A 80 1.68 2.12 -10.96
CA LEU A 80 2.67 3.21 -10.89
C LEU A 80 3.82 3.02 -11.89
N VAL A 81 4.39 1.81 -11.99
CA VAL A 81 5.46 1.50 -12.96
C VAL A 81 4.96 1.69 -14.40
N VAL A 82 3.80 1.11 -14.74
CA VAL A 82 3.25 1.16 -16.09
C VAL A 82 2.93 2.60 -16.49
N MET A 83 2.30 3.39 -15.62
CA MET A 83 1.98 4.79 -15.94
C MET A 83 3.25 5.62 -16.17
N SER A 84 4.33 5.39 -15.42
CA SER A 84 5.60 6.06 -15.64
C SER A 84 6.29 5.65 -16.95
N LEU A 85 6.21 4.38 -17.33
CA LEU A 85 6.74 3.90 -18.60
C LEU A 85 5.96 4.45 -19.79
N LEU A 86 4.64 4.53 -19.70
CA LEU A 86 3.78 5.10 -20.76
C LEU A 86 3.99 6.60 -20.97
N ASN A 87 4.50 7.31 -19.97
CA ASN A 87 4.79 8.74 -20.06
C ASN A 87 6.21 9.03 -20.60
N ASP A 88 6.91 8.02 -21.12
CA ASP A 88 8.29 8.05 -21.67
C ASP A 88 9.34 8.71 -20.76
N ASN A 89 9.04 8.86 -19.48
CA ASN A 89 9.86 9.60 -18.56
C ASN A 89 10.57 8.65 -17.61
N ILE A 90 11.62 7.98 -18.08
CA ILE A 90 12.41 7.02 -17.28
C ILE A 90 12.94 7.68 -15.99
N THR A 91 13.24 8.98 -16.02
CA THR A 91 13.68 9.71 -14.82
C THR A 91 12.60 9.77 -13.74
N SER A 92 11.32 9.74 -14.12
CA SER A 92 10.19 9.71 -13.17
C SER A 92 10.15 8.43 -12.33
N ILE A 93 10.69 7.32 -12.85
CA ILE A 93 10.70 6.02 -12.15
C ILE A 93 11.56 6.10 -10.88
N LEU A 94 12.70 6.81 -10.94
CA LEU A 94 13.59 7.01 -9.80
C LEU A 94 12.90 7.79 -8.67
N PHE A 95 12.08 8.78 -9.01
CA PHE A 95 11.35 9.60 -8.02
C PHE A 95 10.22 8.83 -7.32
N ILE A 96 9.61 7.85 -7.98
CA ILE A 96 8.51 7.06 -7.40
C ILE A 96 8.97 5.76 -6.72
N PHE A 97 10.27 5.42 -6.77
CA PHE A 97 10.82 4.26 -6.06
C PHE A 97 10.49 4.20 -4.56
N PRO A 98 10.49 5.32 -3.81
CA PRO A 98 10.08 5.32 -2.41
C PRO A 98 8.63 4.87 -2.20
N LEU A 99 7.79 4.84 -3.24
CA LEU A 99 6.42 4.34 -3.19
C LEU A 99 6.34 2.88 -3.69
N ILE A 100 7.01 2.58 -4.81
CA ILE A 100 6.94 1.25 -5.44
C ILE A 100 7.56 0.18 -4.54
N ILE A 101 8.78 0.40 -4.05
CA ILE A 101 9.54 -0.63 -3.34
C ILE A 101 8.81 -1.06 -2.07
N PRO A 102 8.37 -0.14 -1.17
CA PRO A 102 7.61 -0.54 0.01
C PRO A 102 6.28 -1.21 -0.34
N GLY A 103 5.60 -0.78 -1.40
CA GLY A 103 4.35 -1.41 -1.86
C GLY A 103 4.54 -2.87 -2.28
N ILE A 104 5.60 -3.16 -3.04
CA ILE A 104 5.97 -4.52 -3.43
C ILE A 104 6.35 -5.36 -2.19
N VAL A 105 7.15 -4.81 -1.27
CA VAL A 105 7.53 -5.51 -0.03
C VAL A 105 6.30 -5.87 0.80
N VAL A 106 5.36 -4.93 0.98
CA VAL A 106 4.09 -5.17 1.68
C VAL A 106 3.27 -6.27 0.99
N SER A 107 3.16 -6.22 -0.34
CA SER A 107 2.49 -7.26 -1.14
C SER A 107 3.09 -8.64 -0.89
N ILE A 108 4.41 -8.78 -0.97
CA ILE A 108 5.13 -10.04 -0.74
C ILE A 108 4.88 -10.54 0.69
N LEU A 109 4.91 -9.66 1.70
CA LEU A 109 4.64 -10.03 3.09
C LEU A 109 3.21 -10.59 3.27
N PHE A 110 2.21 -9.97 2.64
CA PHE A 110 0.83 -10.49 2.66
C PHE A 110 0.71 -11.83 1.94
N PHE A 111 1.39 -12.02 0.81
CA PHE A 111 1.44 -13.32 0.13
C PHE A 111 2.07 -14.39 1.02
N CYS A 112 3.23 -14.11 1.62
CA CYS A 112 3.89 -15.01 2.56
C CYS A 112 2.96 -15.34 3.73
N SER A 113 2.33 -14.33 4.35
CA SER A 113 1.36 -14.52 5.42
C SER A 113 0.27 -15.51 5.01
N TRP A 114 -0.30 -15.36 3.80
CA TRP A 114 -1.36 -16.21 3.29
C TRP A 114 -0.92 -17.66 3.09
N PHE A 115 0.28 -17.87 2.52
CA PHE A 115 0.85 -19.20 2.33
C PHE A 115 1.14 -19.90 3.67
N TYR A 116 1.71 -19.19 4.64
CA TYR A 116 2.00 -19.75 5.96
C TYR A 116 0.73 -20.02 6.78
N LYS A 117 -0.30 -19.17 6.66
CA LYS A 117 -1.61 -19.40 7.29
C LYS A 117 -2.21 -20.75 6.87
N LYS A 118 -2.17 -21.07 5.58
CA LYS A 118 -2.65 -22.37 5.07
C LYS A 118 -1.88 -23.56 5.63
N LYS A 119 -0.55 -23.44 5.72
CA LYS A 119 0.31 -24.50 6.27
C LYS A 119 0.09 -24.74 7.76
N VAL A 120 -0.13 -23.67 8.54
CA VAL A 120 -0.37 -23.78 9.99
C VAL A 120 -1.76 -24.35 10.30
N ILE A 121 -2.77 -24.13 9.44
CA ILE A 121 -4.12 -24.67 9.62
C ILE A 121 -4.22 -26.15 9.21
N ALA A 122 -3.36 -26.59 8.28
CA ALA A 122 -3.33 -27.98 7.80
C ALA A 122 -2.54 -28.95 8.72
N GLU A 123 -1.81 -28.42 9.71
CA GLU A 123 -1.13 -29.17 10.76
C GLU A 123 -1.98 -29.23 12.04
#